data_AF-A0A5K1GP29-F1
#
_entry.id   AF-A0A5K1GP29-F1
#
_cell.length_a   1.000
_cell.length_b   1.000
_cell.length_c   1.000
_cell.angle_alpha   90.00
_cell.angle_beta   90.00
_cell.angle_gamma   90.00
#
_symmetry.space_group_name_H-M   'P 1'
#
loop_
_entity.id
_entity.type
_entity.pdbx_description
1 polymer ?
#
loop_
_entity_poly.entity_id
_entity_poly.type
_entity_poly.pdbx_seq_one_letter_code
_entity_poly.pdbx_strand_id
1 'polypeptide(L)'
;MANNNIILNHDFSGGLQFWHPNCCHGYVVSQASGCAEGVVSESGTAYAVVSNRSQPWQGLEQDITSRLSPHSSYTFSASVRVRGCHESHVQATVRLEHVGSSPTFAHVG
;
A
#
# COMPACT_ATOMS: atom_id res chain seq x y z
N MET A 1 16.59 -6.53 -16.67
CA MET A 1 16.71 -5.23 -15.98
C MET A 1 16.47 -5.50 -14.50
N ALA A 2 17.39 -5.13 -13.62
CA ALA A 2 17.22 -5.38 -12.19
C ALA A 2 15.99 -4.60 -11.70
N ASN A 3 15.09 -5.28 -11.00
CA ASN A 3 13.91 -4.64 -10.42
C ASN A 3 14.37 -3.85 -9.19
N ASN A 4 14.55 -2.53 -9.35
CA ASN A 4 14.97 -1.63 -8.27
C ASN A 4 13.82 -1.29 -7.30
N ASN A 5 12.65 -1.91 -7.43
CA ASN A 5 11.52 -1.68 -6.54
C ASN A 5 11.72 -2.43 -5.22
N ILE A 6 11.76 -1.68 -4.12
CA ILE A 6 11.84 -2.24 -2.76
C ILE A 6 10.47 -2.70 -2.22
N ILE A 7 9.37 -2.33 -2.89
CA ILE A 7 8.03 -2.79 -2.55
C ILE A 7 7.78 -4.15 -3.21
N LEU A 8 7.60 -5.16 -2.38
CA LEU A 8 7.29 -6.51 -2.81
C LEU A 8 5.80 -6.62 -3.13
N ASN A 9 5.48 -7.46 -4.12
CA ASN A 9 4.11 -7.76 -4.53
C ASN A 9 3.27 -6.48 -4.72
N HIS A 10 3.85 -5.46 -5.36
CA HIS A 10 3.22 -4.16 -5.59
C HIS A 10 2.09 -4.23 -6.62
N ASP A 11 2.06 -5.28 -7.44
CA ASP A 11 1.02 -5.55 -8.44
C ASP A 11 -0.13 -6.44 -7.90
N PHE A 12 -0.03 -6.87 -6.64
CA PHE A 12 -0.98 -7.74 -5.95
C PHE A 12 -1.25 -9.09 -6.64
N SER A 13 -0.35 -9.53 -7.52
CA SER A 13 -0.46 -10.83 -8.20
C SER A 13 -0.39 -12.02 -7.23
N GLY A 14 0.34 -11.86 -6.12
CA GLY A 14 0.41 -12.79 -4.99
C GLY A 14 -0.63 -12.54 -3.91
N GLY A 15 -1.72 -11.84 -4.20
CA GLY A 15 -2.70 -11.43 -3.19
C GLY A 15 -2.13 -10.36 -2.26
N LEU A 16 -2.36 -10.48 -0.95
CA LEU A 16 -1.79 -9.58 0.07
C LEU A 16 -0.43 -10.04 0.62
N GLN A 17 0.28 -10.91 -0.08
CA GLN A 17 1.62 -11.32 0.37
C GLN A 17 2.51 -10.07 0.59
N PHE A 18 3.18 -10.00 1.75
CA PHE A 18 3.98 -8.87 2.23
C PHE A 18 3.20 -7.59 2.62
N TRP A 19 1.90 -7.54 2.37
CA TRP A 19 1.04 -6.42 2.75
C TRP A 19 0.19 -6.77 3.97
N HIS A 20 0.11 -5.85 4.92
CA HIS A 20 -0.67 -6.00 6.14
C HIS A 20 -1.77 -4.94 6.22
N PRO A 21 -3.05 -5.33 6.36
CA PRO A 21 -4.11 -4.39 6.71
C PRO A 21 -3.96 -3.94 8.17
N ASN A 22 -3.61 -2.68 8.39
CA ASN A 22 -3.47 -2.11 9.71
C ASN A 22 -4.83 -1.63 10.23
N CYS A 23 -5.41 -2.41 11.16
CA CYS A 23 -6.69 -2.15 11.81
C CYS A 23 -7.84 -1.84 10.82
N CYS A 24 -7.84 -2.49 9.66
CA CYS A 24 -8.87 -2.39 8.63
C CYS A 24 -9.03 -3.73 7.91
N HIS A 25 -9.98 -3.82 6.97
CA HIS A 25 -10.10 -4.98 6.09
C HIS A 25 -9.33 -4.74 4.80
N GLY A 26 -8.57 -5.76 4.37
CA GLY A 26 -7.89 -5.77 3.08
C GLY A 26 -8.18 -7.06 2.33
N TYR A 27 -8.44 -6.96 1.04
CA TYR A 27 -8.52 -8.11 0.14
C TYR A 27 -8.07 -7.70 -1.27
N VAL A 28 -7.84 -8.70 -2.15
CA VAL A 28 -7.42 -8.45 -3.53
C VAL A 28 -8.54 -8.82 -4.49
N VAL A 29 -8.72 -7.97 -5.50
CA VAL A 29 -9.58 -8.25 -6.65
C VAL A 29 -8.69 -8.50 -7.85
N SER A 30 -8.77 -9.70 -8.42
CA SER A 30 -8.10 -10.03 -9.67
C SER A 30 -8.99 -9.67 -10.85
N GLN A 31 -8.43 -9.04 -11.87
CA GLN A 31 -9.16 -8.68 -13.09
C GLN A 31 -9.63 -9.92 -13.87
N ALA A 32 -8.91 -11.04 -13.76
CA ALA A 32 -9.31 -12.31 -14.36
C ALA A 32 -10.54 -12.95 -13.71
N SER A 33 -10.89 -12.54 -12.47
CA SER A 33 -12.03 -13.11 -11.74
C SER A 33 -13.39 -12.56 -12.20
N GLY A 34 -13.43 -11.53 -13.03
CA GLY A 34 -14.67 -10.84 -13.40
C GLY A 34 -15.31 -10.04 -12.26
N CYS A 35 -14.75 -10.08 -11.05
CA CYS A 35 -15.20 -9.31 -9.88
C CYS A 35 -14.67 -7.87 -9.87
N ALA A 36 -13.82 -7.51 -10.84
CA ALA A 36 -13.39 -6.15 -11.04
C ALA A 36 -14.58 -5.34 -11.56
N GLU A 37 -15.23 -4.55 -10.69
CA GLU A 37 -16.40 -3.71 -10.97
C GLU A 37 -16.07 -2.56 -11.98
N GLY A 38 -15.58 -2.90 -13.18
CA GLY A 38 -15.07 -1.95 -14.17
C GLY A 38 -13.77 -1.24 -13.76
N VAL A 39 -13.13 -1.67 -12.66
CA VAL A 39 -11.85 -1.11 -12.20
C VAL A 39 -10.70 -1.91 -12.81
N VAL A 40 -9.83 -1.21 -13.53
CA VAL A 40 -8.60 -1.78 -14.10
C VAL A 40 -7.43 -1.27 -13.28
N SER A 41 -6.60 -2.18 -12.75
CA SER A 41 -5.35 -1.78 -12.10
C SER A 41 -4.37 -1.27 -13.14
N GLU A 42 -3.39 -0.47 -12.72
CA GLU A 42 -2.34 -0.01 -13.64
C GLU A 42 -1.54 -1.17 -14.25
N SER A 43 -1.34 -2.24 -13.48
CA SER A 43 -0.74 -3.50 -13.96
C SER A 43 -1.65 -4.32 -14.86
N GLY A 44 -2.95 -4.04 -14.91
CA GLY A 44 -3.95 -4.82 -15.64
C GLY A 44 -4.19 -6.24 -15.07
N THR A 45 -3.76 -6.51 -13.83
CA THR A 45 -3.80 -7.84 -13.23
C THR A 45 -4.67 -7.91 -11.97
N ALA A 46 -4.30 -7.14 -10.94
CA ALA A 46 -4.98 -7.14 -9.66
C ALA A 46 -4.79 -5.81 -8.92
N TYR A 47 -5.67 -5.53 -7.96
CA TYR A 47 -5.55 -4.40 -7.04
C TYR A 47 -6.02 -4.79 -5.64
N ALA A 48 -5.44 -4.17 -4.62
CA ALA A 48 -5.91 -4.27 -3.25
C ALA A 48 -7.09 -3.33 -3.01
N VAL A 49 -8.09 -3.83 -2.29
CA VAL A 49 -9.20 -3.05 -1.75
C VAL A 49 -9.04 -2.98 -0.24
N VAL A 50 -9.00 -1.74 0.28
CA VAL A 50 -9.04 -1.48 1.72
C VAL A 50 -10.42 -0.96 2.08
N SER A 51 -11.06 -1.59 3.07
CA SER A 51 -12.40 -1.26 3.53
C SER A 51 -12.50 -1.29 5.05
N ASN A 52 -13.67 -0.91 5.58
CA ASN A 52 -13.94 -0.88 7.01
C ASN A 52 -12.93 -0.03 7.82
N ARG A 53 -12.53 1.11 7.24
CA ARG A 53 -11.70 2.12 7.92
C ARG A 53 -12.60 3.04 8.74
N SER A 54 -12.27 3.22 10.00
CA SER A 54 -12.90 4.16 10.95
C SER A 54 -11.98 5.28 11.41
N GLN A 55 -10.67 5.20 11.12
CA GLN A 55 -9.66 6.19 11.49
C GLN A 55 -8.74 6.53 10.31
N PRO A 56 -8.23 7.77 10.22
CA PRO A 56 -7.44 8.22 9.06
C PRO A 56 -6.09 7.50 8.91
N TRP A 57 -5.52 7.00 10.00
CA TRP A 57 -4.24 6.27 10.01
C TRP A 57 -4.36 4.79 9.60
N GLN A 58 -5.57 4.23 9.56
CA GLN A 58 -5.78 2.85 9.13
C GLN A 58 -5.53 2.73 7.63
N GLY A 59 -4.96 1.61 7.19
CA GLY A 59 -4.59 1.44 5.79
C GLY A 59 -3.83 0.15 5.54
N LEU A 60 -3.19 0.08 4.37
CA LEU A 60 -2.33 -1.04 3.99
C LEU A 60 -0.86 -0.65 4.21
N GLU A 61 -0.10 -1.50 4.90
CA GLU A 61 1.31 -1.27 5.21
C GLU A 61 2.18 -2.46 4.80
N GLN A 62 3.47 -2.21 4.58
CA GLN A 62 4.47 -3.23 4.29
C GLN A 62 5.77 -2.85 5.00
N ASP A 63 6.34 -3.79 5.75
CA ASP A 63 7.66 -3.60 6.36
C ASP A 63 8.75 -3.69 5.29
N ILE A 64 9.42 -2.56 5.06
CA ILE A 64 10.50 -2.38 4.08
C ILE A 64 11.89 -2.27 4.73
N THR A 65 12.00 -2.47 6.04
CA THR A 65 13.22 -2.19 6.84
C THR A 65 14.45 -2.87 6.25
N SER A 66 14.34 -4.15 5.91
CA SER A 66 15.46 -4.94 5.35
C SER A 66 15.84 -4.58 3.92
N ARG A 67 15.07 -3.70 3.26
CA ARG A 67 15.23 -3.32 1.85
C ARG A 67 15.66 -1.86 1.68
N LEU A 68 15.70 -1.10 2.77
CA LEU A 68 16.25 0.25 2.80
C LEU A 68 17.76 0.21 3.01
N SER A 69 18.46 1.09 2.31
CA SER A 69 19.89 1.34 2.46
C SER A 69 20.10 2.74 3.05
N PRO A 70 20.94 2.88 4.09
CA PRO A 70 21.27 4.20 4.64
C PRO A 70 21.80 5.15 3.56
N HIS A 71 21.54 6.44 3.71
CA HIS A 71 21.98 7.50 2.80
C HIS A 71 21.51 7.34 1.34
N SER A 72 20.44 6.58 1.12
CA SER A 72 19.83 6.40 -0.21
C SER A 72 18.51 7.15 -0.30
N SER A 73 18.22 7.69 -1.49
CA SER A 73 16.94 8.35 -1.79
C SER A 73 16.00 7.38 -2.47
N TYR A 74 14.74 7.36 -2.03
CA TYR A 74 13.68 6.51 -2.58
C TYR A 74 12.51 7.37 -3.04
N THR A 75 11.91 6.99 -4.16
CA THR A 75 10.67 7.61 -4.65
C THR A 75 9.52 6.65 -4.44
N PHE A 76 8.43 7.15 -3.86
CA PHE A 76 7.19 6.40 -3.70
C PHE A 76 6.15 6.91 -4.69
N SER A 77 5.44 5.99 -5.32
CA SER A 77 4.31 6.27 -6.22
C SER A 77 3.25 5.20 -6.03
N ALA A 78 1.99 5.61 -6.00
CA ALA A 78 0.86 4.69 -5.95
C ALA A 78 -0.31 5.23 -6.78
N SER A 79 -0.94 4.33 -7.52
CA SER A 79 -2.20 4.59 -8.23
C SER A 79 -3.36 4.18 -7.32
N VAL A 80 -4.21 5.15 -6.97
CA VAL A 80 -5.30 4.96 -5.99
C VAL A 80 -6.65 5.38 -6.57
N ARG A 81 -7.70 4.71 -6.12
CA ARG A 81 -9.09 5.06 -6.42
C ARG A 81 -9.91 4.97 -5.15
N VAL A 82 -10.75 5.98 -4.91
CA VAL A 82 -11.70 6.00 -3.79
C VAL A 82 -13.11 5.73 -4.31
N ARG A 83 -13.86 4.89 -3.60
CA ARG A 83 -15.27 4.60 -3.90
C ARG A 83 -16.16 5.29 -2.87
N GLY A 84 -17.27 5.86 -3.33
CA GLY A 84 -18.31 6.42 -2.45
C GLY A 84 -18.00 7.81 -1.87
N CYS A 85 -16.98 8.50 -2.39
CA CYS A 85 -16.67 9.87 -2.01
C CYS A 85 -16.21 10.66 -3.24
N HIS A 86 -16.55 11.95 -3.27
CA HIS A 86 -16.18 12.85 -4.36
C HIS A 86 -14.74 13.37 -4.22
N GLU A 87 -14.27 13.57 -3.00
CA GLU A 87 -12.93 14.07 -2.69
C GLU A 87 -12.40 13.40 -1.43
N SER A 88 -11.15 12.94 -1.48
CA SER A 88 -10.51 12.31 -0.32
C SER A 88 -9.01 12.58 -0.36
N HIS A 89 -8.44 12.84 0.81
CA HIS A 89 -7.00 12.98 0.96
C HIS A 89 -6.37 11.60 1.16
N VAL A 90 -5.54 11.19 0.20
CA VAL A 90 -4.74 9.97 0.30
C VAL A 90 -3.32 10.35 0.68
N GLN A 91 -2.81 9.72 1.72
CA GLN A 91 -1.49 10.03 2.27
C GLN A 91 -0.64 8.76 2.38
N ALA A 92 0.61 8.86 1.94
CA ALA A 92 1.63 7.85 2.21
C ALA A 92 2.45 8.29 3.43
N THR A 93 2.76 7.34 4.31
CA THR A 93 3.48 7.61 5.56
C THR A 93 4.51 6.52 5.80
N VAL A 94 5.72 6.92 6.21
CA VAL A 94 6.73 6.01 6.74
C VAL A 94 6.59 6.00 8.25
N ARG A 95 6.35 4.81 8.81
CA ARG A 95 6.40 4.53 10.24
C ARG A 95 7.82 4.09 10.59
N LEU A 96 8.42 4.76 11.57
CA LEU A 96 9.76 4.47 12.07
C LEU A 96 9.66 3.98 13.51
N GLU A 97 10.16 2.79 13.76
CA GLU A 97 10.16 2.17 15.08
C GLU A 97 11.57 2.11 15.63
N HIS A 98 11.74 2.63 16.85
CA HIS A 98 12.99 2.51 17.59
C HIS A 98 12.74 1.71 18.86
N VAL A 99 13.69 0.82 19.19
CA VAL A 99 13.62 0.01 20.39
C VAL A 99 13.47 0.91 21.62
N GLY A 100 12.42 0.67 22.41
CA GLY A 100 12.15 1.42 23.64
C GLY A 100 11.48 2.79 23.45
N SER A 101 11.05 3.14 22.24
CA SER A 101 10.34 4.39 21.95
C SER A 101 9.01 4.16 21.25
N SER A 102 8.11 5.14 21.33
CA SER A 102 6.91 5.16 20.50
C SER A 102 7.28 5.33 19.02
N PRO A 103 6.50 4.76 18.09
CA PRO A 103 6.75 4.93 16.66
C PRO A 103 6.60 6.40 16.26
N THR A 104 7.46 6.84 15.36
CA THR A 104 7.36 8.15 14.70
C THR A 104 6.88 8.00 13.27
N PHE A 105 6.28 9.05 12.72
CA PHE A 105 5.64 9.03 11.42
C PHE A 105 6.15 10.19 10.57
N ALA A 106 6.56 9.90 9.34
CA ALA A 106 6.98 10.88 8.36
C ALA A 106 6.10 10.78 7.11
N HIS A 107 5.57 11.90 6.65
CA HIS A 107 4.76 11.95 5.43
C HIS A 107 5.66 11.87 4.19
N VAL A 108 5.20 11.11 3.20
CA VAL A 108 5.89 10.95 1.92
C VAL A 108 5.17 11.82 0.88
N GLY A 109 5.69 13.02 0.67
CA GLY A 109 5.07 14.03 -0.19
C GLY A 109 4.04 14.89 0.54
#